data_AF-A0AAN7KBS0-F1
#
_entry.id   AF-A0AAN7KBS0-F1
#
_cell.length_a   1.000
_cell.length_b   1.000
_cell.length_c   1.000
_cell.angle_alpha   90.00
_cell.angle_beta   90.00
_cell.angle_gamma   90.00
#
_symmetry.space_group_name_H-M   'P 1'
#
loop_
_entity.id
_entity.type
_entity.pdbx_description
1 polymer ?
#
loop_
_entity_poly.entity_id
_entity_poly.type
_entity_poly.pdbx_seq_one_letter_code
_entity_poly.pdbx_strand_id
1 'polypeptide(L)' 'MEGSSYADDSAVGCFLSVKTTLGDEFEGQVITYDRSSNILVLHILNLRFALKLQFKP' A
#
# COMPACT_ATOMS: atom_id res chain seq x y z
N MET A 1 10.89 1.96 25.70
CA MET A 1 9.80 1.45 24.86
C MET A 1 9.73 2.37 23.66
N GLU A 2 10.46 2.05 22.61
CA GLU A 2 10.57 2.92 21.43
C GLU A 2 10.13 2.11 20.23
N GLY A 3 8.95 2.48 19.73
CA GLY A 3 8.23 1.79 18.67
C GLY A 3 9.05 1.78 17.39
N SER A 4 9.13 0.58 16.82
CA SER A 4 9.59 0.24 15.49
C SER A 4 9.29 1.33 14.44
N SER A 5 10.29 2.17 14.15
CA SER A 5 10.27 3.14 13.04
C SER A 5 10.86 2.55 11.76
N TYR A 6 10.87 1.21 11.64
CA TYR A 6 11.44 0.49 10.50
C TYR A 6 10.45 0.28 9.35
N ALA A 7 9.17 0.64 9.51
CA ALA A 7 8.12 0.28 8.57
C ALA A 7 7.80 1.35 7.51
N ASP A 8 8.24 2.59 7.71
CA ASP A 8 7.78 3.73 6.89
C ASP A 8 8.45 3.75 5.51
N ASP A 9 9.77 3.54 5.44
CA ASP A 9 10.52 3.44 4.19
C ASP A 9 10.73 2.00 3.70
N SER A 10 10.63 1.00 4.59
CA SER A 10 11.05 -0.37 4.26
C SER A 10 10.03 -1.18 3.47
N ALA A 11 8.82 -0.66 3.27
CA ALA A 11 7.77 -1.34 2.51
C ALA A 11 7.84 -1.05 1.00
N VAL A 12 8.55 0.02 0.57
CA VAL A 12 8.68 0.36 -0.85
C VAL A 12 9.39 -0.77 -1.58
N GLY A 13 8.80 -1.20 -2.70
CA GLY A 13 9.28 -2.33 -3.49
C GLY A 13 8.75 -3.69 -3.04
N CYS A 14 8.12 -3.81 -1.87
CA CYS A 14 7.43 -5.03 -1.46
C CYS A 14 6.19 -5.30 -2.32
N PHE A 15 5.85 -6.58 -2.50
CA PHE A 15 4.58 -6.99 -3.08
C PHE A 15 3.54 -7.19 -1.97
N LEU A 16 2.37 -6.58 -2.15
CA LEU A 16 1.22 -6.75 -1.27
C LEU A 16 0.08 -7.40 -2.03
N SER A 17 -0.56 -8.37 -1.37
CA SER A 17 -1.86 -8.89 -1.77
C SER A 17 -2.93 -8.16 -0.96
N VAL A 18 -3.85 -7.51 -1.64
CA VAL A 18 -4.90 -6.68 -1.06
C VAL A 18 -6.25 -7.27 -1.41
N LYS A 19 -7.08 -7.44 -0.38
CA LYS A 19 -8.49 -7.79 -0.51
C LYS A 19 -9.35 -6.61 -0.08
N THR A 20 -10.20 -6.15 -0.98
CA THR A 20 -11.15 -5.07 -0.69
C THR A 20 -12.39 -5.59 0.02
N THR A 21 -13.14 -4.69 0.65
CA THR A 21 -14.43 -5.01 1.27
C THR A 21 -15.52 -5.36 0.24
N LEU A 22 -15.33 -5.00 -1.02
CA LEU A 22 -16.20 -5.40 -2.13
C LEU A 22 -15.89 -6.83 -2.63
N GLY A 23 -14.83 -7.45 -2.11
CA GLY A 23 -14.42 -8.81 -2.44
C GLY A 23 -13.36 -8.88 -3.54
N ASP A 24 -13.01 -7.76 -4.18
CA ASP A 24 -11.93 -7.72 -5.17
C ASP A 24 -10.57 -8.00 -4.53
N GLU A 25 -9.76 -8.81 -5.21
CA GLU A 25 -8.42 -9.18 -4.80
C GLU A 25 -7.42 -8.72 -5.86
N PHE A 26 -6.37 -8.01 -5.45
CA PHE A 26 -5.30 -7.57 -6.34
C PHE A 26 -3.94 -7.65 -5.68
N GLU A 27 -2.92 -7.90 -6.51
CA GLU A 27 -1.53 -7.90 -6.11
C GLU A 27 -0.81 -6.71 -6.75
N GLY A 28 0.00 -6.01 -5.96
CA GLY A 28 0.74 -4.86 -6.46
C GLY A 28 2.00 -4.59 -5.67
N GLN A 29 2.94 -3.90 -6.33
CA GLN A 29 4.15 -3.42 -5.69
C GLN A 29 3.89 -2.08 -5.00
N VAL A 30 4.37 -1.93 -3.78
CA VAL A 30 4.32 -0.66 -3.05
C VAL A 30 5.26 0.34 -3.71
N ILE A 31 4.70 1.48 -4.13
CA ILE A 31 5.46 2.58 -4.71
C ILE A 31 5.80 3.61 -3.64
N THR A 32 4.83 3.93 -2.79
CA THR A 32 5.02 4.86 -1.67
C THR A 32 3.91 4.67 -0.65
N TYR A 33 4.22 4.99 0.61
CA TYR A 33 3.27 5.06 1.71
C TYR A 33 3.50 6.38 2.44
N ASP A 34 2.44 7.18 2.58
CA ASP A 34 2.46 8.42 3.35
C ASP A 34 1.61 8.23 4.61
N ARG A 35 2.29 8.13 5.75
CA ARG A 35 1.64 7.89 7.05
C ARG A 35 0.77 9.06 7.49
N SER A 36 1.21 10.29 7.28
CA SER A 36 0.49 11.50 7.71
C SER A 36 -0.88 11.62 7.07
N SER A 37 -1.02 11.22 5.80
CA SER A 37 -2.28 11.22 5.06
C SER A 37 -2.96 9.85 5.03
N ASN A 38 -2.29 8.81 5.54
CA ASN A 38 -2.70 7.40 5.47
C ASN A 38 -3.01 6.96 4.03
N ILE A 39 -2.06 7.24 3.13
CA ILE A 39 -2.16 6.96 1.70
C ILE A 39 -1.16 5.88 1.32
N LEU A 40 -1.62 4.85 0.61
CA LEU A 40 -0.78 3.81 0.02
C LEU A 40 -0.95 3.80 -1.49
N VAL A 41 0.15 3.84 -2.24
CA VAL A 41 0.14 3.75 -3.70
C VAL A 41 0.72 2.42 -4.13
N LEU A 42 -0.06 1.67 -4.92
CA LEU A 42 0.33 0.37 -5.46
C LEU A 42 0.36 0.40 -6.99
N HIS A 43 1.41 -0.20 -7.56
CA HIS A 43 1.45 -0.53 -8.97
C HIS A 43 0.97 -1.97 -9.16
N ILE A 44 -0.23 -2.13 -9.72
CA ILE A 44 -0.88 -3.42 -9.90
C ILE A 44 -0.34 -4.08 -11.16
N LEU A 45 0.24 -5.28 -11.05
CA LEU A 45 0.94 -5.94 -12.16
C LEU A 45 0.02 -6.27 -13.36
N ASN A 46 -1.28 -6.38 -13.13
CA ASN A 46 -2.28 -6.73 -14.15
C ASN A 46 -3.05 -5.52 -14.70
N LEU A 47 -2.84 -4.30 -14.16
CA LEU A 47 -3.50 -3.08 -14.62
C LEU A 47 -2.48 -2.09 -15.17
N ARG A 48 -2.81 -1.45 -16.29
CA ARG A 48 -2.00 -0.36 -16.89
C ARG A 48 -2.05 0.95 -16.08
N PHE A 49 -2.68 0.96 -14.91
CA PHE A 49 -2.93 2.16 -14.09
C PHE A 49 -2.53 1.90 -12.63
N ALA A 50 -2.04 2.94 -11.94
CA ALA A 50 -1.72 2.88 -10.52
C ALA A 50 -2.97 3.13 -9.67
N LEU A 51 -3.10 2.42 -8.54
CA LEU A 51 -4.20 2.61 -7.59
C LEU A 51 -3.70 3.35 -6.35
N LYS A 52 -4.41 4.44 -6.00
CA LYS A 52 -4.18 5.19 -4.77
C LYS A 52 -5.24 4.80 -3.75
N LEU A 53 -4.81 4.15 -2.68
CA LEU A 53 -5.66 3.82 -1.53
C LEU A 53 -5.48 4.91 -0.46
N GLN A 54 -6.58 5.41 0.09
CA GLN A 54 -6.58 6.27 1.26
C GLN A 54 -7.43 5.60 2.33
N PHE A 55 -6.81 5.32 3.47
CA PHE A 55 -7.49 4.69 4.58
C PHE A 55 -7.99 5.79 5.53
N LYS A 56 -9.29 5.74 5.81
CA LYS A 56 -9.84 6.53 6.92
C LYS A 56 -9.48 5.83 8.24
N PRO A 57 -9.12 6.59 9.29
CA PRO A 57 -8.92 6.04 10.62
C PRO A 57 -10.20 5.40 11.17
#